data_AF-A0A1B1IHP6-F1
#
_entry.id   AF-A0A1B1IHP6-F1
#
_cell.length_a   1.000
_cell.length_b   1.000
_cell.length_c   1.000
_cell.angle_alpha   90.00
_cell.angle_beta   90.00
_cell.angle_gamma   90.00
#
_symmetry.space_group_name_H-M   'P 1'
#
loop_
_entity.id
_entity.type
_entity.pdbx_description
1 polymer ?
#
loop_
_entity_poly.entity_id
_entity_poly.type
_entity_poly.pdbx_seq_one_letter_code
_entity_poly.pdbx_strand_id
1 'polypeptide(L)'
;MIGDCVMIVNNQVITDHRVDCLFEQGKFAIKSNDEADKKTILQNIRKLANKPDGYWIGSLDKSSINHVINGSLEVTSNHIVLMTDGFYDFYTQNSGYNFGELIEMRKESTNIDPIYGKKDDASILIIDV
;
A
#
# COMPACT_ATOMS: atom_id res chain seq x y z
N MET A 1 0.92 8.92 10.17
CA MET A 1 0.07 9.11 8.97
C MET A 1 0.23 7.86 8.14
N ILE A 2 -0.81 7.06 8.06
CA ILE A 2 -0.81 5.82 7.29
C ILE A 2 -1.30 6.26 5.91
N GLY A 3 -0.39 6.33 4.93
CA GLY A 3 -0.72 6.72 3.56
C GLY A 3 -1.45 5.58 2.86
N ASP A 4 -0.82 5.02 1.84
CA ASP A 4 -1.19 3.77 1.15
C ASP A 4 -0.74 2.51 1.93
N CYS A 5 -0.27 2.69 3.16
CA CYS A 5 0.17 1.60 4.02
C CYS A 5 -1.01 0.87 4.65
N VAL A 6 -0.78 -0.38 4.99
CA VAL A 6 -1.72 -1.23 5.72
C VAL A 6 -1.27 -1.34 7.17
N MET A 7 -2.20 -1.16 8.11
CA MET A 7 -1.99 -1.41 9.53
C MET A 7 -2.79 -2.62 9.98
N ILE A 8 -2.13 -3.52 10.71
CA ILE A 8 -2.77 -4.64 11.40
C ILE A 8 -2.66 -4.39 12.91
N VAL A 9 -3.81 -4.34 13.58
CA VAL A 9 -3.92 -4.12 15.03
C VAL A 9 -5.22 -4.76 15.54
N ASN A 10 -5.20 -5.41 16.70
CA ASN A 10 -6.36 -6.14 17.25
C ASN A 10 -7.01 -7.12 16.25
N ASN A 11 -6.21 -7.77 15.39
CA ASN A 11 -6.66 -8.61 14.28
C ASN A 11 -7.53 -7.90 13.23
N GLN A 12 -7.54 -6.56 13.22
CA GLN A 12 -8.20 -5.74 12.21
C GLN A 12 -7.18 -5.20 11.21
N VAL A 13 -7.62 -5.07 9.96
CA VAL A 13 -6.85 -4.45 8.87
C VAL A 13 -7.40 -3.04 8.67
N ILE A 14 -6.53 -2.03 8.75
CA ILE A 14 -6.86 -0.62 8.57
C ILE A 14 -6.00 -0.06 7.45
N THR A 15 -6.64 0.52 6.43
CA THR A 15 -5.99 1.17 5.28
C THR A 15 -6.90 2.23 4.67
N ASP A 16 -6.34 3.14 3.87
CA ASP A 16 -7.07 4.20 3.17
C ASP A 16 -7.51 3.75 1.77
N HIS A 17 -8.77 3.35 1.65
CA HIS A 17 -9.36 2.85 0.40
C HIS A 17 -9.78 3.94 -0.61
N ARG A 18 -9.53 5.23 -0.33
CA ARG A 18 -10.00 6.31 -1.21
C ARG A 18 -9.38 6.29 -2.60
N VAL A 19 -8.23 5.64 -2.77
CA VAL A 19 -7.54 5.51 -4.06
C VAL A 19 -8.05 4.33 -4.90
N ASP A 20 -8.69 3.33 -4.27
CA ASP A 20 -9.08 2.07 -4.92
C ASP A 20 -9.97 2.30 -6.14
N CYS A 21 -10.93 3.22 -6.05
CA CYS A 21 -11.84 3.50 -7.15
C CYS A 21 -11.15 4.09 -8.39
N LEU A 22 -10.10 4.89 -8.20
CA LEU A 22 -9.32 5.48 -9.30
C LEU A 22 -8.42 4.43 -9.94
N PHE A 23 -7.86 3.51 -9.17
CA PHE A 23 -7.14 2.36 -9.71
C PHE A 23 -8.06 1.45 -10.51
N GLU A 24 -9.26 1.14 -10.01
CA GLU A 24 -10.24 0.33 -10.75
C GLU A 24 -10.68 1.02 -12.05
N GLN A 25 -10.97 2.33 -12.03
CA GLN A 25 -11.27 3.09 -13.25
C GLN A 25 -10.09 3.11 -14.23
N GLY A 26 -8.86 3.22 -13.73
CA GLY A 26 -7.65 3.06 -14.52
C GLY A 26 -7.53 1.69 -15.17
N LYS A 27 -7.84 0.62 -14.44
CA LYS A 27 -7.89 -0.76 -14.95
C LYS A 27 -8.93 -0.91 -16.07
N PHE A 28 -10.10 -0.28 -15.96
CA PHE A 28 -11.11 -0.30 -17.03
C PHE A 28 -10.69 0.51 -18.29
N ALA A 29 -9.87 1.55 -18.12
CA ALA A 29 -9.31 2.31 -19.24
C ALA A 29 -8.22 1.51 -19.99
N ILE A 30 -7.60 0.51 -19.34
CA ILE A 30 -6.69 -0.46 -19.96
C ILE A 30 -7.54 -1.47 -20.75
N LYS A 31 -7.97 -1.08 -21.97
CA LYS A 31 -8.53 -2.01 -22.96
C LYS A 31 -7.45 -2.68 -23.83
N SER A 32 -6.18 -2.29 -23.70
CA SER A 32 -5.04 -2.86 -24.44
C SER A 32 -4.16 -3.73 -23.52
N ASN A 33 -3.67 -4.85 -24.05
CA ASN A 33 -2.80 -5.80 -23.35
C ASN A 33 -1.33 -5.34 -23.22
N ASP A 34 -1.02 -4.05 -23.46
CA ASP A 34 0.35 -3.55 -23.44
C ASP A 34 0.77 -3.10 -22.02
N GLU A 35 1.89 -3.63 -21.52
CA GLU A 35 2.46 -3.28 -20.21
C GLU A 35 2.92 -1.82 -20.13
N ALA A 36 3.34 -1.22 -21.26
CA ALA A 36 3.71 0.19 -21.33
C ALA A 36 2.52 1.13 -21.10
N ASP A 37 1.34 0.74 -21.58
CA ASP A 37 0.09 1.47 -21.36
C ASP A 37 -0.32 1.42 -19.89
N LYS A 38 -0.17 0.25 -19.25
CA LYS A 38 -0.45 0.06 -17.81
C LYS A 38 0.41 0.97 -16.93
N LYS A 39 1.72 0.97 -17.16
CA LYS A 39 2.65 1.82 -16.40
C LYS A 39 2.29 3.30 -16.51
N THR A 40 1.98 3.76 -17.73
CA THR A 40 1.60 5.15 -17.99
C THR A 40 0.32 5.55 -17.27
N ILE A 41 -0.69 4.68 -17.28
CA ILE A 41 -1.97 4.91 -16.59
C ILE A 41 -1.77 4.98 -15.07
N LEU A 42 -1.03 4.05 -14.48
CA LEU A 42 -0.72 4.07 -13.03
C LEU A 42 0.05 5.33 -12.63
N GLN A 43 1.02 5.76 -13.46
CA GLN A 43 1.74 7.01 -13.23
C GLN A 43 0.81 8.24 -13.32
N ASN A 44 -0.15 8.25 -14.23
CA ASN A 44 -1.11 9.34 -14.36
C ASN A 44 -2.07 9.40 -13.17
N ILE A 45 -2.52 8.24 -12.66
CA ILE A 45 -3.32 8.18 -11.41
C ILE A 45 -2.50 8.72 -10.24
N ARG A 46 -1.24 8.33 -10.09
CA ARG A 46 -0.36 8.87 -9.02
C ARG A 46 -0.20 10.40 -9.08
N LYS A 47 -0.23 11.00 -10.28
CA LYS A 47 -0.21 12.47 -10.44
C LYS A 47 -1.48 13.17 -9.94
N LEU A 48 -2.56 12.44 -9.64
CA LEU A 48 -3.80 12.97 -9.06
C LEU A 48 -3.74 13.02 -7.51
N ALA A 49 -2.71 12.45 -6.89
CA ALA A 49 -2.56 12.52 -5.43
C ALA A 49 -2.48 13.97 -4.95
N ASN A 50 -3.24 14.28 -3.90
CA ASN A 50 -3.32 15.57 -3.23
C ASN A 50 -3.68 16.75 -4.14
N LYS A 51 -4.56 16.50 -5.11
CA LYS A 51 -5.15 17.53 -5.97
C LYS A 51 -6.66 17.66 -5.76
N PRO A 52 -7.23 18.87 -5.96
CA PRO A 52 -8.67 19.08 -5.82
C PRO A 52 -9.55 18.20 -6.71
N ASP A 53 -9.07 17.86 -7.91
CA ASP A 53 -9.73 17.02 -8.92
C ASP A 53 -9.26 15.55 -8.88
N GLY A 54 -8.46 15.19 -7.86
CA GLY A 54 -7.88 13.88 -7.69
C GLY A 54 -8.36 13.19 -6.42
N TYR A 55 -7.41 12.65 -5.65
CA TYR A 55 -7.68 12.02 -4.36
C TYR A 55 -6.73 12.53 -3.29
N TRP A 56 -7.19 12.48 -2.05
CA TRP A 56 -6.40 12.87 -0.90
C TRP A 56 -5.82 11.63 -0.24
N ILE A 57 -4.52 11.68 0.02
CA ILE A 57 -3.80 10.63 0.74
C ILE A 57 -2.85 11.27 1.72
N GLY A 58 -2.66 10.61 2.86
CA GLY A 58 -1.67 11.06 3.82
C GLY A 58 -0.29 11.19 3.17
N SER A 59 0.27 12.40 3.12
CA SER A 59 1.62 12.65 2.61
C SER A 59 2.32 13.77 3.39
N LEU A 60 3.55 14.09 2.99
CA LEU A 60 4.29 15.26 3.50
C LEU A 60 3.82 16.58 2.84
N ASP A 61 2.91 16.53 1.87
CA ASP A 61 2.30 17.74 1.32
C ASP A 61 1.41 18.39 2.39
N LYS A 62 1.66 19.67 2.69
CA LYS A 62 0.87 20.48 3.62
C LYS A 62 -0.61 20.51 3.24
N SER A 63 -0.94 20.46 1.94
CA SER A 63 -2.31 20.43 1.45
C SER A 63 -3.06 19.19 1.97
N SER A 64 -2.36 18.06 2.11
CA SER A 64 -2.96 16.78 2.49
C SER A 64 -3.39 16.70 3.96
N ILE A 65 -2.80 17.53 4.84
CA ILE A 65 -3.03 17.49 6.31
C ILE A 65 -4.52 17.60 6.65
N ASN A 66 -5.24 18.49 5.97
CA ASN A 66 -6.67 18.72 6.23
C ASN A 66 -7.56 17.58 5.72
N HIS A 67 -7.00 16.61 4.98
CA HIS A 67 -7.71 15.50 4.37
C HIS A 67 -7.25 14.14 4.90
N VAL A 68 -6.41 14.12 5.95
CA VAL A 68 -5.97 12.90 6.61
C VAL A 68 -7.13 12.25 7.37
N ILE A 69 -7.31 10.95 7.19
CA ILE A 69 -8.20 10.16 8.03
C ILE A 69 -7.53 10.01 9.39
N ASN A 70 -8.21 10.50 10.43
CA ASN A 70 -7.74 10.42 11.80
C ASN A 70 -8.79 9.70 12.67
N GLY A 71 -8.30 9.11 13.76
CA GLY A 71 -9.12 8.38 14.71
C GLY A 71 -8.27 7.90 15.87
N SER A 72 -8.92 7.23 16.82
CA SER A 72 -8.28 6.59 17.97
C SER A 72 -8.77 5.15 18.07
N LEU A 73 -7.89 4.26 18.50
CA LEU A 73 -8.20 2.86 18.73
C LEU A 73 -7.52 2.44 20.04
N GLU A 74 -8.25 1.70 20.88
CA GLU A 74 -7.67 1.01 22.03
C GLU A 74 -6.91 -0.23 21.54
N VAL A 75 -5.66 -0.41 21.97
CA VAL A 75 -4.82 -1.53 21.52
C VAL A 75 -4.88 -2.65 22.55
N THR A 76 -5.36 -3.80 22.12
CA THR A 76 -5.48 -5.02 22.94
C THR A 76 -4.57 -6.14 22.44
N SER A 77 -3.94 -5.98 21.27
CA SER A 77 -2.94 -6.91 20.74
C SER A 77 -1.52 -6.57 21.23
N ASN A 78 -0.66 -7.58 21.30
CA ASN A 78 0.75 -7.40 21.70
C ASN A 78 1.59 -6.63 20.66
N HIS A 79 1.09 -6.54 19.42
CA HIS A 79 1.79 -5.87 18.34
C HIS A 79 0.86 -4.93 17.58
N ILE A 80 1.44 -3.85 17.07
CA ILE A 80 0.90 -3.06 15.95
C ILE A 80 1.86 -3.26 14.78
N VAL A 81 1.32 -3.64 13.63
CA VAL A 81 2.11 -3.91 12.42
C VAL A 81 1.72 -2.93 11.34
N LEU A 82 2.71 -2.26 10.75
CA LEU A 82 2.56 -1.35 9.63
C LEU A 82 3.33 -1.90 8.44
N MET A 83 2.71 -1.94 7.26
CA MET A 83 3.26 -2.57 6.06
C MET A 83 2.99 -1.66 4.87
N THR A 84 3.93 -1.57 3.93
CA THR A 84 3.59 -1.06 2.59
C THR A 84 2.75 -2.09 1.85
N ASP A 85 1.99 -1.66 0.85
CA ASP A 85 1.26 -2.54 -0.08
C ASP A 85 2.15 -3.68 -0.62
N GLY A 86 3.37 -3.36 -1.05
CA GLY A 86 4.33 -4.33 -1.57
C GLY A 86 4.78 -5.41 -0.57
N PHE A 87 4.73 -5.14 0.75
CA PHE A 87 4.97 -6.16 1.77
C PHE A 87 3.66 -6.86 2.19
N TYR A 88 2.54 -6.14 2.22
CA TYR A 88 1.23 -6.69 2.58
C TYR A 88 0.75 -7.75 1.59
N ASP A 89 0.94 -7.52 0.29
CA ASP A 89 0.63 -8.50 -0.75
C ASP A 89 1.45 -9.79 -0.56
N PHE A 90 2.74 -9.64 -0.22
CA PHE A 90 3.60 -10.78 0.08
C PHE A 90 3.14 -11.53 1.34
N TYR A 91 2.75 -10.82 2.39
CA TYR A 91 2.22 -11.39 3.63
C TYR A 91 0.95 -12.21 3.40
N THR A 92 -0.01 -11.68 2.64
CA THR A 92 -1.29 -12.38 2.40
C THR A 92 -1.11 -13.67 1.59
N GLN A 93 -0.17 -13.69 0.63
CA GLN A 93 0.15 -14.88 -0.18
C GLN A 93 0.88 -15.96 0.62
N ASN A 94 1.52 -15.61 1.73
CA ASN A 94 2.33 -16.49 2.55
C ASN A 94 1.74 -16.65 3.96
N SER A 95 0.41 -16.68 4.05
CA SER A 95 -0.30 -16.92 5.32
C SER A 95 0.11 -18.27 5.92
N GLY A 96 0.74 -18.23 7.10
CA GLY A 96 1.27 -19.41 7.79
C GLY A 96 2.69 -19.24 8.32
N TYR A 97 3.46 -18.31 7.75
CA TYR A 97 4.78 -17.93 8.25
C TYR A 97 4.69 -16.80 9.26
N ASN A 98 5.62 -16.78 10.22
CA ASN A 98 5.76 -15.65 11.13
C ASN A 98 6.49 -14.48 10.45
N PHE A 99 6.44 -13.28 11.03
CA PHE A 99 7.03 -12.09 10.41
C PHE A 99 8.54 -12.20 10.17
N GLY A 100 9.30 -12.88 11.04
CA GLY A 100 10.73 -13.08 10.84
C GLY A 100 11.02 -13.93 9.60
N GLU A 101 10.30 -15.03 9.42
CA GLU A 101 10.39 -15.87 8.23
C GLU A 101 10.03 -15.10 6.95
N LEU A 102 8.93 -14.33 7.01
CA LEU A 102 8.50 -13.51 5.87
C LEU A 102 9.52 -12.46 5.47
N ILE A 103 10.19 -11.83 6.45
CA ILE A 103 11.24 -10.84 6.18
C ILE A 103 12.42 -11.50 5.46
N GLU A 104 12.88 -12.67 5.90
CA GLU A 104 13.97 -13.39 5.25
C GLU A 104 13.58 -13.86 3.84
N MET A 105 12.40 -14.48 3.69
CA MET A 105 11.89 -14.88 2.38
C MET A 105 11.78 -13.69 1.41
N ARG A 106 11.32 -12.53 1.91
CA ARG A 106 11.22 -11.32 1.08
C ARG A 106 12.58 -10.77 0.70
N LYS A 107 13.59 -10.83 1.57
CA LYS A 107 14.98 -10.44 1.25
C LYS A 107 15.55 -11.31 0.14
N GLU A 108 15.40 -12.62 0.23
CA GLU A 108 15.93 -13.60 -0.73
C GLU A 108 15.16 -13.64 -2.05
N SER A 109 13.91 -13.18 -2.07
CA SER A 109 13.09 -13.15 -3.28
C SER A 109 13.74 -12.38 -4.43
N THR A 110 13.81 -13.02 -5.60
CA THR A 110 14.26 -12.44 -6.87
C THR A 110 13.09 -11.95 -7.75
N ASN A 111 11.87 -11.91 -7.20
CA ASN A 111 10.69 -11.56 -7.97
C ASN A 111 10.76 -10.09 -8.44
N ILE A 112 10.52 -9.88 -9.73
CA ILE A 112 10.56 -8.58 -10.39
C ILE A 112 9.12 -8.21 -10.74
N ASP A 113 8.72 -6.98 -10.40
CA ASP A 113 7.43 -6.46 -10.81
C ASP A 113 7.41 -6.32 -12.35
N PRO A 114 6.46 -6.96 -13.05
CA PRO A 114 6.42 -6.97 -14.50
C PRO A 114 6.11 -5.59 -15.10
N ILE A 115 5.42 -4.72 -14.37
CA ILE A 115 5.04 -3.37 -14.83
C ILE A 115 6.21 -2.41 -14.68
N TYR A 116 6.95 -2.50 -13.57
CA TYR A 116 8.02 -1.56 -13.25
C TYR A 116 9.42 -2.07 -13.62
N GLY A 117 9.59 -3.37 -13.88
CA GLY A 117 10.85 -4.00 -14.26
C GLY A 117 11.90 -4.02 -13.14
N LYS A 118 11.47 -3.82 -11.89
CA LYS A 118 12.33 -3.87 -10.69
C LYS A 118 11.63 -4.65 -9.58
N LYS A 119 12.40 -5.12 -8.59
CA LYS A 119 11.82 -5.63 -7.34
C LYS A 119 11.07 -4.49 -6.66
N ASP A 120 9.86 -4.79 -6.19
CA ASP A 120 9.02 -3.81 -5.54
C ASP A 120 9.54 -3.48 -4.13
N ASP A 121 9.41 -2.21 -3.76
CA ASP A 121 9.89 -1.68 -2.49
C ASP A 121 8.93 -2.15 -1.38
N ALA A 122 9.44 -2.92 -0.43
CA ALA A 122 8.63 -3.56 0.60
C ALA A 122 9.15 -3.18 1.99
N SER A 123 8.30 -2.58 2.82
CA SER A 123 8.64 -2.19 4.19
C SER A 123 7.64 -2.77 5.18
N ILE A 124 8.16 -3.16 6.36
CA ILE A 124 7.38 -3.57 7.52
C ILE A 124 7.96 -2.91 8.76
N LEU A 125 7.08 -2.47 9.65
CA LEU A 125 7.38 -1.97 10.99
C LEU A 125 6.51 -2.73 11.99
N ILE A 126 7.13 -3.33 12.99
CA ILE A 126 6.47 -4.05 14.08
C ILE A 126 6.75 -3.27 15.36
N ILE A 127 5.69 -2.94 16.09
CA ILE A 127 5.74 -2.20 17.35
C ILE A 127 5.20 -3.12 18.43
N ASP A 128 6.03 -3.41 19.43
CA ASP A 128 5.62 -4.13 20.65
C ASP A 128 4.86 -3.17 21.57
N VAL A 129 3.74 -3.64 22.15
CA VAL A 129 2.82 -2.86 23.01
C VAL A 129 2.79 -3.41 24.42
#